data_AF-A0A535BBY7-F1
#
_entry.id   AF-A0A535BBY7-F1
#
_cell.length_a   1.000
_cell.length_b   1.000
_cell.length_c   1.000
_cell.angle_alpha   90.00
_cell.angle_beta   90.00
_cell.angle_gamma   90.00
#
_symmetry.space_group_name_H-M   'P 1'
#
loop_
_entity.id
_entity.type
_entity.pdbx_description
1 polymer ?
#
loop_
_entity_poly.entity_id
_entity_poly.type
_entity_poly.pdbx_seq_one_letter_code
_entity_poly.pdbx_strand_id
1 'polypeptide(L)'
;MTRITALGVAVVALLLVGLGGRGIIHSPPSAEATQTTVTLFYGNQPDGSIGPIAGNGGADENLLSLSIPPFCAPPCYITSIVPDMVYWKDPNPAFTDGMIANYDGDNAQGIWLHHDAVADGCLQTVFLSGNERTVYQSPAGYGRLIGTPGSPDDPNNCNFQWFVGWHIHNSGNAAHKVRLKFTVTYQTGVTLNKLKGIGLNVATAVDAEYTIPINYSDTHTCPSNCPTGINTDHVVTAAEQGQVIAGGGHVHDYGIAVSAYNLTRGQWICTSAGGYGTGSRYLQTNPNPPDPGHPASANSQTLIPAYHQPSSPPPPGPADHIQNMSLCSVSPPGSILCTGDVIRVYASYNNQSGFPITDAMGILSLALPANPPDANTNGVWDGCETSTQDTDGDGYPDRVEGMVGTAANLRCGANAWPSDIDSNGFSDITDLTFLTGNFGSAIPPAPYRYNIGGNPPDAFIDITDVSRMTADFGHPCPP
;
A
#
# COMPACT_ATOMS: atom_id res chain seq x y z
N MET A 1 -39.43 -19.66 58.84
CA MET A 1 -38.98 -18.68 59.86
C MET A 1 -37.58 -18.23 59.48
N THR A 2 -37.48 -16.94 59.16
CA THR A 2 -36.30 -16.20 58.73
C THR A 2 -35.21 -16.19 59.81
N ARG A 3 -33.95 -16.50 59.47
CA ARG A 3 -32.75 -16.11 60.22
C ARG A 3 -31.62 -15.86 59.19
N ILE A 4 -31.34 -14.61 58.89
CA ILE A 4 -30.37 -13.70 59.54
C ILE A 4 -28.92 -14.03 59.14
N THR A 5 -28.39 -13.11 58.33
CA THR A 5 -26.99 -12.84 57.95
C THR A 5 -26.13 -12.45 59.16
N ALA A 6 -24.85 -12.85 59.17
CA ALA A 6 -23.79 -12.07 59.81
C ALA A 6 -22.39 -12.41 59.24
N LEU A 7 -21.67 -11.33 58.94
CA LEU A 7 -20.27 -11.17 58.58
C LEU A 7 -19.26 -11.95 59.45
N GLY A 8 -18.12 -12.30 58.85
CA GLY A 8 -16.88 -12.63 59.59
C GLY A 8 -15.67 -12.70 58.65
N VAL A 9 -14.90 -11.61 58.61
CA VAL A 9 -13.61 -11.45 57.90
C VAL A 9 -12.47 -11.84 58.84
N ALA A 10 -11.42 -12.45 58.29
CA ALA A 10 -9.98 -12.17 58.56
C ALA A 10 -9.07 -13.37 58.94
N VAL A 11 -7.84 -13.28 58.39
CA VAL A 11 -6.54 -13.86 58.82
C VAL A 11 -6.26 -15.29 58.33
N VAL A 12 -5.64 -15.48 57.15
CA VAL A 12 -4.19 -15.38 56.80
C VAL A 12 -3.31 -16.27 57.68
N ALA A 13 -2.95 -17.45 57.14
CA ALA A 13 -1.85 -18.25 57.62
C ALA A 13 -0.62 -17.99 56.73
N LEU A 14 0.48 -17.58 57.37
CA LEU A 14 1.81 -17.48 56.80
C LEU A 14 2.73 -18.37 57.67
N LEU A 15 3.37 -19.40 57.11
CA LEU A 15 4.74 -19.80 57.48
C LEU A 15 5.28 -20.95 56.59
N LEU A 16 6.03 -20.51 55.58
CA LEU A 16 7.32 -20.98 55.07
C LEU A 16 8.04 -22.15 55.78
N VAL A 17 8.50 -23.15 55.00
CA VAL A 17 9.88 -23.70 54.84
C VAL A 17 9.86 -24.53 53.53
N GLY A 18 10.79 -24.56 52.58
CA GLY A 18 12.11 -23.96 52.38
C GLY A 18 12.82 -24.69 51.22
N LEU A 19 13.41 -23.89 50.31
CA LEU A 19 14.64 -24.11 49.52
C LEU A 19 14.79 -25.31 48.56
N GLY A 20 14.89 -24.98 47.27
CA GLY A 20 15.51 -25.81 46.23
C GLY A 20 15.66 -25.02 44.93
N GLY A 21 16.80 -24.36 44.73
CA GLY A 21 17.06 -23.46 43.62
C GLY A 21 16.94 -24.12 42.24
N ARG A 22 16.05 -23.57 41.41
CA ARG A 22 16.24 -23.44 39.98
C ARG A 22 15.92 -21.99 39.63
N GLY A 23 16.92 -21.28 39.13
CA GLY A 23 16.71 -19.96 38.56
C GLY A 23 15.71 -20.10 37.43
N ILE A 24 14.47 -19.68 37.68
CA ILE A 24 13.55 -19.33 36.61
C ILE A 24 14.19 -18.09 36.00
N ILE A 25 14.92 -18.30 34.90
CA ILE A 25 15.19 -17.23 33.95
C ILE A 25 13.78 -16.83 33.50
N HIS A 26 13.22 -15.81 34.14
CA HIS A 26 12.15 -15.07 33.53
C HIS A 26 12.80 -14.47 32.31
N SER A 27 12.58 -15.06 31.15
CA SER A 27 12.71 -14.32 29.91
C SER A 27 11.99 -13.00 30.16
N PRO A 28 12.62 -11.84 29.95
CA PRO A 28 11.87 -10.60 29.95
C PRO A 28 10.67 -10.82 29.03
N PRO A 29 9.45 -10.41 29.43
CA PRO A 29 8.31 -10.52 28.53
C PRO A 29 8.75 -9.95 27.19
N SER A 30 8.53 -10.70 26.10
CA SER A 30 8.70 -10.19 24.74
C SER A 30 8.10 -8.79 24.73
N ALA A 31 8.91 -7.76 24.46
CA ALA A 31 8.46 -6.38 24.45
C ALA A 31 7.18 -6.33 23.62
N GLU A 32 6.07 -5.98 24.27
CA GLU A 32 4.76 -5.99 23.64
C GLU A 32 4.80 -4.97 22.49
N ALA A 33 4.37 -5.40 21.30
CA ALA A 33 4.40 -4.58 20.11
C ALA A 33 3.68 -3.25 20.40
N THR A 34 4.43 -2.15 20.49
CA THR A 34 3.83 -0.86 20.81
C THR A 34 3.46 -0.16 19.50
N GLN A 35 2.20 -0.31 19.09
CA GLN A 35 1.63 0.47 18.01
C GLN A 35 1.33 1.89 18.51
N THR A 36 1.93 2.88 17.87
CA THR A 36 1.79 4.29 18.22
C THR A 36 1.27 5.06 17.01
N THR A 37 0.46 6.08 17.26
CA THR A 37 -0.01 7.01 16.23
C THR A 37 0.41 8.44 16.59
N VAL A 38 1.00 9.14 15.63
CA VAL A 38 1.41 10.54 15.75
C VAL A 38 0.76 11.37 14.66
N THR A 39 0.59 12.66 14.91
CA THR A 39 0.18 13.62 13.88
C THR A 39 1.34 14.55 13.60
N LEU A 40 1.73 14.61 12.34
CA LEU A 40 2.81 15.42 11.83
C LEU A 40 2.22 16.54 10.98
N PHE A 41 2.81 17.74 11.07
CA PHE A 41 2.36 18.91 10.33
C PHE A 41 3.50 19.47 9.49
N TYR A 42 3.21 19.87 8.25
CA TYR A 42 4.21 20.40 7.32
C TYR A 42 3.75 21.67 6.62
N GLY A 43 4.70 22.60 6.53
CA GLY A 43 4.62 23.77 5.68
C GLY A 43 6.00 24.34 5.41
N ASN A 44 6.07 25.27 4.46
CA ASN A 44 7.31 25.92 4.03
C ASN A 44 7.61 27.22 4.78
N GLN A 45 6.68 27.69 5.63
CA GLN A 45 6.84 28.89 6.44
C GLN A 45 7.29 28.58 7.88
N PRO A 46 7.96 29.54 8.57
CA PRO A 46 8.37 29.37 9.97
C PRO A 46 7.24 29.08 10.96
N ASP A 47 6.01 29.46 10.60
CA ASP A 47 4.82 29.19 11.42
C ASP A 47 4.17 27.84 11.13
N GLY A 48 4.74 27.05 10.20
CA GLY A 48 4.24 25.74 9.77
C GLY A 48 3.13 25.80 8.72
N SER A 49 2.80 26.99 8.18
CA SER A 49 1.87 27.11 7.04
C SER A 49 2.56 26.88 5.70
N ILE A 50 1.75 26.58 4.70
CA ILE A 50 2.00 26.65 3.27
C ILE A 50 1.22 27.88 2.77
N GLY A 51 1.90 28.76 2.02
CA GLY A 51 1.32 29.99 1.49
C GLY A 51 1.69 31.29 2.22
N PRO A 52 0.97 32.41 1.96
CA PRO A 52 -0.39 32.46 1.44
C PRO A 52 -0.53 32.04 -0.03
N ILE A 53 -1.40 31.08 -0.30
CA ILE A 53 -1.75 30.65 -1.65
C ILE A 53 -2.70 31.69 -2.21
N ALA A 54 -2.24 32.46 -3.18
CA ALA A 54 -3.00 33.57 -3.74
C ALA A 54 -4.35 33.08 -4.29
N GLY A 55 -5.41 33.88 -4.13
CA GLY A 55 -6.68 33.60 -4.79
C GLY A 55 -6.77 34.40 -6.09
N ASN A 56 -6.44 33.79 -7.22
CA ASN A 56 -6.50 34.45 -8.53
C ASN A 56 -7.15 33.55 -9.60
N GLY A 57 -8.02 32.62 -9.21
CA GLY A 57 -8.72 31.74 -10.15
C GLY A 57 -7.83 30.64 -10.73
N GLY A 58 -7.05 29.96 -9.88
CA GLY A 58 -6.11 28.91 -10.28
C GLY A 58 -4.65 29.29 -10.00
N ALA A 59 -4.37 29.84 -8.82
CA ALA A 59 -2.98 29.99 -8.41
C ALA A 59 -2.49 28.68 -7.81
N ASP A 60 -1.30 28.27 -8.23
CA ASP A 60 -0.73 26.97 -7.90
C ASP A 60 0.56 27.16 -7.11
N GLU A 61 0.76 26.37 -6.05
CA GLU A 61 2.03 26.31 -5.34
C GLU A 61 2.60 24.90 -5.44
N ASN A 62 3.72 24.79 -6.16
CA ASN A 62 4.50 23.56 -6.31
C ASN A 62 5.78 23.68 -5.48
N LEU A 63 5.93 22.81 -4.49
CA LEU A 63 7.12 22.84 -3.65
C LEU A 63 7.49 21.47 -3.12
N LEU A 64 8.80 21.24 -3.04
CA LEU A 64 9.41 20.14 -2.32
C LEU A 64 9.94 20.67 -0.99
N SER A 65 9.43 20.16 0.13
CA SER A 65 9.98 20.46 1.45
C SER A 65 11.02 19.44 1.87
N LEU A 66 12.09 19.96 2.46
CA LEU A 66 13.25 19.18 2.86
C LEU A 66 13.18 18.84 4.36
N SER A 67 13.03 17.54 4.63
CA SER A 67 13.23 16.89 5.93
C SER A 67 12.08 16.97 6.93
N ILE A 68 11.44 15.82 7.11
CA ILE A 68 10.60 15.50 8.27
C ILE A 68 11.49 15.19 9.47
N PRO A 69 11.33 15.91 10.61
CA PRO A 69 11.99 15.52 11.84
C PRO A 69 11.58 14.11 12.25
N PRO A 70 12.52 13.31 12.78
CA PRO A 70 12.21 11.97 13.26
C PRO A 70 11.18 12.02 14.37
N PHE A 71 10.14 11.19 14.25
CA PHE A 71 9.03 11.13 15.22
C PHE A 71 9.01 9.83 16.03
N CYS A 72 9.94 8.91 15.77
CA CYS A 72 10.07 7.64 16.47
C CYS A 72 11.54 7.24 16.59
N ALA A 73 11.86 6.46 17.63
CA ALA A 73 13.18 5.85 17.79
C ALA A 73 13.30 4.61 16.89
N PRO A 74 14.44 4.40 16.20
CA PRO A 74 14.66 3.18 15.43
C PRO A 74 14.76 1.90 16.30
N PRO A 75 14.41 0.72 15.77
CA PRO A 75 13.76 0.51 14.48
C PRO A 75 12.29 0.95 14.53
N CYS A 76 11.86 1.70 13.52
CA CYS A 76 10.51 2.26 13.43
C CYS A 76 9.86 1.81 12.12
N TYR A 77 8.78 1.03 12.22
CA TYR A 77 8.07 0.51 11.06
C TYR A 77 6.75 1.23 10.88
N ILE A 78 6.59 1.93 9.77
CA ILE A 78 5.31 2.57 9.45
C ILE A 78 4.39 1.57 8.82
N THR A 79 3.17 1.60 9.33
CA THR A 79 2.09 0.71 8.94
C THR A 79 0.93 1.46 8.32
N SER A 80 0.79 2.77 8.60
CA SER A 80 -0.25 3.59 7.97
C SER A 80 0.15 5.06 7.88
N ILE A 81 -0.29 5.75 6.83
CA ILE A 81 -0.20 7.20 6.68
C ILE A 81 -1.53 7.69 6.12
N VAL A 82 -2.21 8.55 6.88
CA VAL A 82 -3.44 9.23 6.46
C VAL A 82 -3.12 10.70 6.19
N PRO A 83 -3.17 11.15 4.92
CA PRO A 83 -2.95 12.53 4.55
C PRO A 83 -4.22 13.38 4.71
N ASP A 84 -4.01 14.61 5.14
CA ASP A 84 -4.97 15.70 5.26
C ASP A 84 -4.27 17.00 4.80
N MET A 85 -5.02 17.89 4.15
CA MET A 85 -4.69 19.31 4.12
C MET A 85 -5.63 20.02 5.09
N VAL A 86 -5.10 20.92 5.94
CA VAL A 86 -5.89 21.66 6.93
C VAL A 86 -5.61 23.15 6.87
N TYR A 87 -6.60 23.98 7.18
CA TYR A 87 -6.40 25.42 7.36
C TYR A 87 -5.49 25.69 8.56
N TRP A 88 -4.63 26.70 8.44
CA TRP A 88 -3.71 27.07 9.50
C TRP A 88 -3.36 28.56 9.46
N LYS A 89 -3.79 29.28 10.49
CA LYS A 89 -3.66 30.73 10.64
C LYS A 89 -4.22 31.48 9.42
N ASP A 90 -5.29 30.94 8.85
CA ASP A 90 -5.93 31.50 7.67
C ASP A 90 -6.42 32.93 7.97
N PRO A 91 -6.25 33.89 7.03
CA PRO A 91 -6.75 35.24 7.23
C PRO A 91 -8.29 35.31 7.30
N ASN A 92 -9.01 34.31 6.78
CA ASN A 92 -10.46 34.23 6.90
C ASN A 92 -10.85 33.59 8.25
N PRO A 93 -11.53 34.35 9.14
CA PRO A 93 -11.90 33.85 10.47
C PRO A 93 -12.94 32.72 10.44
N ALA A 94 -13.57 32.44 9.30
CA ALA A 94 -14.45 31.28 9.14
C ALA A 94 -13.70 29.94 9.11
N PHE A 95 -12.40 29.95 8.79
CA PHE A 95 -11.57 28.77 8.69
C PHE A 95 -10.67 28.64 9.91
N THR A 96 -11.12 27.83 10.87
CA THR A 96 -10.38 27.62 12.12
C THR A 96 -9.19 26.69 11.92
N ASP A 97 -8.12 26.91 12.67
CA ASP A 97 -6.93 26.06 12.67
C ASP A 97 -7.25 24.57 12.84
N GLY A 98 -6.75 23.74 11.91
CA GLY A 98 -6.95 22.30 11.93
C GLY A 98 -8.26 21.83 11.29
N MET A 99 -9.14 22.73 10.88
CA MET A 99 -10.24 22.41 9.97
C MET A 99 -9.65 21.84 8.68
N ILE A 100 -10.15 20.69 8.23
CA ILE A 100 -9.76 20.11 6.93
C ILE A 100 -9.97 21.20 5.88
N ALA A 101 -9.04 21.34 4.95
CA ALA A 101 -9.05 22.28 3.84
C ALA A 101 -8.96 21.55 2.50
N ASN A 102 -8.87 20.22 2.49
CA ASN A 102 -8.83 19.44 1.26
C ASN A 102 -10.22 19.42 0.64
N TYR A 103 -10.51 20.39 -0.22
CA TYR A 103 -11.79 20.52 -0.88
C TYR A 103 -11.82 19.66 -2.13
N ASP A 104 -12.88 18.88 -2.28
CA ASP A 104 -13.08 17.95 -3.38
C ASP A 104 -14.13 18.46 -4.36
N GLY A 105 -14.44 19.76 -4.37
CA GLY A 105 -15.47 20.34 -5.22
C GLY A 105 -14.98 21.49 -6.11
N ASP A 106 -15.78 21.81 -7.13
CA ASP A 106 -15.51 22.88 -8.08
C ASP A 106 -16.23 24.19 -7.64
N ASN A 107 -15.82 24.77 -6.52
CA ASN A 107 -16.38 26.00 -5.94
C ASN A 107 -15.34 27.13 -5.94
N ALA A 108 -15.76 28.32 -6.35
CA ALA A 108 -15.00 29.58 -6.38
C ALA A 108 -14.52 30.11 -5.01
N GLN A 109 -14.50 29.25 -3.98
CA GLN A 109 -14.05 29.52 -2.61
C GLN A 109 -13.01 28.49 -2.15
N GLY A 110 -12.71 27.47 -2.96
CA GLY A 110 -12.00 26.27 -2.54
C GLY A 110 -10.49 26.31 -2.81
N ILE A 111 -9.73 25.92 -1.79
CA ILE A 111 -8.35 25.46 -1.90
C ILE A 111 -8.38 23.92 -1.89
N TRP A 112 -7.59 23.26 -2.73
CA TRP A 112 -7.47 21.81 -2.70
C TRP A 112 -6.04 21.35 -2.87
N LEU A 113 -5.73 20.21 -2.28
CA LEU A 113 -4.47 19.51 -2.52
C LEU A 113 -4.66 18.74 -3.81
N HIS A 114 -3.94 19.07 -4.88
CA HIS A 114 -4.06 18.34 -6.14
C HIS A 114 -3.33 17.00 -6.05
N HIS A 115 -2.08 17.02 -5.60
CA HIS A 115 -1.37 15.82 -5.22
C HIS A 115 -0.29 16.11 -4.15
N ASP A 116 0.08 15.09 -3.39
CA ASP A 116 1.26 15.04 -2.54
C ASP A 116 2.03 13.74 -2.72
N ALA A 117 3.34 13.84 -2.57
CA ALA A 117 4.26 12.73 -2.69
C ALA A 117 5.17 12.70 -1.48
N VAL A 118 5.19 11.58 -0.77
CA VAL A 118 6.18 11.35 0.28
C VAL A 118 7.23 10.40 -0.24
N ALA A 119 8.48 10.81 -0.14
CA ALA A 119 9.65 10.00 -0.46
C ALA A 119 10.55 9.84 0.76
N ASP A 120 11.29 8.75 0.83
CA ASP A 120 12.36 8.59 1.82
C ASP A 120 13.63 9.34 1.41
N GLY A 121 14.67 9.31 2.25
CA GLY A 121 15.90 10.06 1.98
C GLY A 121 16.74 9.49 0.83
N CYS A 122 16.34 8.34 0.27
CA CYS A 122 16.87 7.78 -0.98
C CYS A 122 16.04 8.22 -2.19
N LEU A 123 15.08 9.14 -2.00
CA LEU A 123 14.13 9.61 -2.99
C LEU A 123 13.24 8.48 -3.54
N GLN A 124 13.11 7.37 -2.81
CA GLN A 124 12.13 6.35 -3.17
C GLN A 124 10.77 6.77 -2.66
N THR A 125 9.78 6.75 -3.55
CA THR A 125 8.39 7.02 -3.19
C THR A 125 7.92 6.06 -2.09
N VAL A 126 7.38 6.64 -1.02
CA VAL A 126 6.75 5.95 0.11
C VAL A 126 5.27 5.80 -0.12
N PHE A 127 4.60 6.90 -0.45
CA PHE A 127 3.22 6.90 -0.91
C PHE A 127 2.94 8.18 -1.71
N LEU A 128 1.85 8.14 -2.46
CA LEU A 128 1.30 9.25 -3.22
C LEU A 128 -0.15 9.43 -2.80
N SER A 129 -0.60 10.67 -2.75
CA SER A 129 -1.98 11.03 -2.43
C SER A 129 -2.31 12.39 -3.08
N GLY A 130 -3.45 12.97 -2.73
CA GLY A 130 -3.92 14.22 -3.30
C GLY A 130 -5.30 14.63 -2.80
N ASN A 131 -6.12 15.19 -3.68
CA ASN A 131 -7.51 15.55 -3.36
C ASN A 131 -8.33 14.30 -3.00
N GLU A 132 -7.91 13.16 -3.52
CA GLU A 132 -8.48 11.86 -3.28
C GLU A 132 -8.05 11.24 -1.94
N ARG A 133 -7.07 11.83 -1.24
CA ARG A 133 -6.68 11.42 0.11
C ARG A 133 -6.37 9.92 0.27
N THR A 134 -5.76 9.33 -0.74
CA THR A 134 -5.26 7.95 -0.71
C THR A 134 -4.51 7.68 0.59
N VAL A 135 -4.99 6.68 1.35
CA VAL A 135 -4.38 6.24 2.60
C VAL A 135 -3.35 5.17 2.28
N TYR A 136 -2.12 5.36 2.76
CA TYR A 136 -1.14 4.29 2.79
C TYR A 136 -1.47 3.34 3.95
N GLN A 137 -1.53 2.04 3.65
CA GLN A 137 -1.70 0.99 4.66
C GLN A 137 -0.85 -0.23 4.27
N SER A 138 0.05 -0.64 5.15
CA SER A 138 0.80 -1.89 4.94
C SER A 138 -0.08 -3.10 5.27
N PRO A 139 0.15 -4.24 4.59
CA PRO A 139 -0.41 -5.52 5.01
C PRO A 139 0.05 -5.89 6.44
N ALA A 140 -0.75 -6.70 7.13
CA ALA A 140 -0.40 -7.18 8.47
C ALA A 140 0.95 -7.90 8.48
N GLY A 141 1.78 -7.64 9.48
CA GLY A 141 3.14 -8.20 9.58
C GLY A 141 4.21 -7.47 8.75
N TYR A 142 3.82 -6.48 7.94
CA TYR A 142 4.72 -5.66 7.14
C TYR A 142 4.75 -4.21 7.60
N GLY A 143 5.86 -3.53 7.33
CA GLY A 143 5.96 -2.08 7.49
C GLY A 143 7.10 -1.47 6.69
N ARG A 144 6.96 -0.19 6.34
CA ARG A 144 8.05 0.59 5.76
C ARG A 144 9.00 0.97 6.89
N LEU A 145 10.21 0.44 6.87
CA LEU A 145 11.21 0.76 7.88
C LEU A 145 11.76 2.17 7.65
N ILE A 146 11.75 2.98 8.71
CA ILE A 146 12.54 4.20 8.81
C ILE A 146 13.77 3.86 9.67
N GLY A 147 14.95 4.17 9.13
CA GLY A 147 16.22 3.62 9.59
C GLY A 147 17.18 4.68 10.11
N THR A 148 17.88 4.32 11.17
CA THR A 148 19.01 5.06 11.76
C THR A 148 20.14 5.23 10.73
N PRO A 149 20.77 6.41 10.64
CA PRO A 149 21.97 6.60 9.85
C PRO A 149 23.03 5.52 10.14
N GLY A 150 23.53 4.84 9.12
CA GLY A 150 24.58 3.82 9.20
C GLY A 150 24.10 2.41 9.58
N SER A 151 22.78 2.18 9.60
CA SER A 151 22.23 0.82 9.76
C SER A 151 22.62 -0.07 8.56
N PRO A 152 22.87 -1.38 8.75
CA PRO A 152 22.99 -2.35 7.65
C PRO A 152 21.78 -2.35 6.70
N ASP A 153 20.62 -1.92 7.22
CA ASP A 153 19.35 -1.80 6.51
C ASP A 153 19.19 -0.48 5.75
N ASP A 154 20.17 0.40 5.88
CA ASP A 154 20.27 1.69 5.21
C ASP A 154 21.70 1.89 4.68
N PRO A 155 22.15 1.03 3.73
CA PRO A 155 23.54 1.02 3.28
C PRO A 155 23.95 2.35 2.62
N ASN A 156 22.98 3.15 2.19
CA ASN A 156 23.18 4.46 1.57
C ASN A 156 22.97 5.63 2.55
N ASN A 157 22.68 5.37 3.83
CA ASN A 157 22.46 6.39 4.85
C ASN A 157 21.31 7.37 4.53
N CYS A 158 20.28 6.85 3.86
CA CYS A 158 19.11 7.52 3.33
C CYS A 158 17.91 7.59 4.29
N ASN A 159 17.80 6.70 5.28
CA ASN A 159 16.49 6.33 5.83
C ASN A 159 15.98 7.18 6.99
N PHE A 160 16.64 8.29 7.33
CA PHE A 160 16.21 9.15 8.45
C PHE A 160 15.74 10.54 8.02
N GLN A 161 15.34 10.69 6.76
CA GLN A 161 14.67 11.88 6.27
C GLN A 161 13.52 11.47 5.36
N TRP A 162 12.39 12.16 5.47
CA TRP A 162 11.36 12.14 4.45
C TRP A 162 11.31 13.47 3.75
N PHE A 163 10.92 13.40 2.48
CA PHE A 163 10.60 14.55 1.66
C PHE A 163 9.10 14.52 1.38
N VAL A 164 8.50 15.70 1.42
CA VAL A 164 7.10 15.87 1.03
C VAL A 164 7.08 16.87 -0.11
N GLY A 165 6.67 16.40 -1.29
CA GLY A 165 6.29 17.25 -2.42
C GLY A 165 4.79 17.46 -2.41
N TRP A 166 4.34 18.63 -2.85
CA TRP A 166 2.91 18.92 -3.02
C TRP A 166 2.64 19.87 -4.18
N HIS A 167 1.42 19.75 -4.71
CA HIS A 167 0.79 20.66 -5.65
C HIS A 167 -0.56 21.09 -5.06
N ILE A 168 -0.74 22.38 -4.81
CA ILE A 168 -1.97 22.94 -4.21
C ILE A 168 -2.53 24.01 -5.12
N HIS A 169 -3.82 23.94 -5.41
CA HIS A 169 -4.54 24.95 -6.17
C HIS A 169 -5.46 25.77 -5.29
N ASN A 170 -5.60 27.05 -5.62
CA ASN A 170 -6.63 27.92 -5.09
C ASN A 170 -7.45 28.54 -6.23
N SER A 171 -8.65 28.01 -6.45
CA SER A 171 -9.63 28.57 -7.41
C SER A 171 -10.39 29.77 -6.85
N GLY A 172 -10.27 30.02 -5.54
CA GLY A 172 -10.92 31.12 -4.87
C GLY A 172 -10.30 32.48 -5.20
N ASN A 173 -11.01 33.54 -4.81
CA ASN A 173 -10.53 34.92 -4.91
C ASN A 173 -9.78 35.38 -3.65
N ALA A 174 -9.90 34.63 -2.55
CA ALA A 174 -9.23 34.94 -1.30
C ALA A 174 -7.94 34.12 -1.18
N ALA A 175 -6.90 34.73 -0.61
CA ALA A 175 -5.69 33.99 -0.30
C ALA A 175 -5.90 33.13 0.94
N HIS A 176 -5.39 31.89 0.90
CA HIS A 176 -5.54 30.93 1.99
C HIS A 176 -4.19 30.49 2.56
N LYS A 177 -4.21 30.13 3.85
CA LYS A 177 -3.09 29.47 4.50
C LYS A 177 -3.51 28.09 4.97
N VAL A 178 -2.77 27.11 4.51
CA VAL A 178 -3.00 25.70 4.79
C VAL A 178 -1.73 25.08 5.34
N ARG A 179 -1.80 23.82 5.73
CA ARG A 179 -0.64 22.97 6.00
C ARG A 179 -1.02 21.54 5.73
N LEU A 180 -0.03 20.72 5.41
CA LEU A 180 -0.23 19.27 5.33
C LEU A 180 -0.23 18.71 6.75
N LYS A 181 -1.12 17.75 6.98
CA LYS A 181 -1.26 16.98 8.21
C LYS A 181 -1.18 15.52 7.83
N PHE A 182 -0.24 14.78 8.42
CA PHE A 182 -0.14 13.34 8.25
C PHE A 182 -0.39 12.67 9.59
N THR A 183 -1.39 11.81 9.67
CA THR A 183 -1.58 10.91 10.79
C THR A 183 -0.86 9.61 10.48
N VAL A 184 0.27 9.38 11.16
CA VAL A 184 1.18 8.26 10.91
C VAL A 184 1.05 7.24 12.03
N THR A 185 0.80 5.98 11.66
CA THR A 185 0.80 4.85 12.59
C THR A 185 2.04 4.00 12.37
N TYR A 186 2.77 3.73 13.44
CA TYR A 186 4.02 2.99 13.41
C TYR A 186 4.15 2.01 14.58
N GLN A 187 5.06 1.05 14.45
CA GLN A 187 5.42 0.11 15.50
C GLN A 187 6.92 0.19 15.81
N THR A 188 7.24 0.11 17.10
CA THR A 188 8.61 0.05 17.64
C THR A 188 8.77 -1.14 18.58
N GLY A 189 10.00 -1.60 18.80
CA GLY A 189 10.29 -2.74 19.69
C GLY A 189 9.90 -4.10 19.09
N VAL A 190 9.56 -4.12 17.80
CA VAL A 190 9.24 -5.32 17.00
C VAL A 190 10.11 -5.38 15.76
N THR A 191 10.15 -6.55 15.15
CA THR A 191 10.70 -6.76 13.81
C THR A 191 9.56 -7.12 12.88
N LEU A 192 9.21 -6.21 11.97
CA LEU A 192 8.27 -6.50 10.89
C LEU A 192 9.02 -6.83 9.60
N ASN A 193 8.32 -7.49 8.67
CA ASN A 193 8.82 -7.65 7.31
C ASN A 193 8.89 -6.27 6.63
N LYS A 194 10.06 -5.94 6.11
CA LYS A 194 10.33 -4.63 5.52
C LYS A 194 9.70 -4.55 4.14
N LEU A 195 9.08 -3.42 3.83
CA LEU A 195 8.60 -3.11 2.48
C LEU A 195 9.61 -2.24 1.73
N LYS A 196 9.85 -2.58 0.45
CA LYS A 196 10.45 -1.71 -0.56
C LYS A 196 9.36 -1.28 -1.55
N GLY A 197 9.52 -0.09 -2.14
CA GLY A 197 8.59 0.46 -3.12
C GLY A 197 9.20 0.50 -4.53
N ILE A 198 8.39 0.26 -5.56
CA ILE A 198 8.68 0.59 -6.95
C ILE A 198 7.74 1.72 -7.36
N GLY A 199 8.29 2.88 -7.69
CA GLY A 199 7.54 4.01 -8.22
C GLY A 199 7.48 3.94 -9.75
N LEU A 200 6.28 3.97 -10.30
CA LEU A 200 6.03 3.85 -11.74
C LEU A 200 5.18 5.04 -12.20
N ASN A 201 5.53 5.66 -13.33
CA ASN A 201 4.85 6.84 -13.82
C ASN A 201 4.71 6.79 -15.34
N VAL A 202 3.53 7.13 -15.86
CA VAL A 202 3.26 7.25 -17.30
C VAL A 202 4.05 8.42 -17.91
N ALA A 203 4.15 9.55 -17.23
CA ALA A 203 4.85 10.74 -17.71
C ALA A 203 6.19 10.97 -17.00
N THR A 204 7.00 11.90 -17.49
CA THR A 204 8.39 12.06 -17.06
C THR A 204 8.55 12.35 -15.55
N ALA A 205 9.71 12.04 -14.99
CA ALA A 205 9.97 12.25 -13.56
C ALA A 205 10.03 13.74 -13.13
N VAL A 206 10.04 14.68 -14.08
CA VAL A 206 10.09 16.14 -13.81
C VAL A 206 8.70 16.76 -13.87
N ASP A 207 7.83 16.19 -14.71
CA ASP A 207 6.42 16.55 -14.84
C ASP A 207 5.65 15.25 -15.10
N ALA A 208 4.90 14.83 -14.09
CA ALA A 208 4.11 13.60 -14.11
C ALA A 208 2.76 13.78 -14.81
N GLU A 209 2.51 14.97 -15.36
CA GLU A 209 1.31 15.31 -16.09
C GLU A 209 1.51 15.17 -17.60
N TYR A 210 0.44 14.83 -18.32
CA TYR A 210 0.42 14.70 -19.76
C TYR A 210 -0.95 15.09 -20.32
N THR A 211 -0.99 15.32 -21.64
CA THR A 211 -2.24 15.67 -22.32
C THR A 211 -3.02 14.43 -22.76
N ILE A 212 -4.30 14.38 -22.39
CA ILE A 212 -5.27 13.39 -22.90
C ILE A 212 -6.26 14.03 -23.89
N PRO A 213 -6.71 13.30 -24.91
CA PRO A 213 -7.72 13.77 -25.84
C PRO A 213 -9.11 13.87 -25.18
N ILE A 214 -10.09 14.31 -25.96
CA ILE A 214 -11.51 14.12 -25.61
C ILE A 214 -11.90 12.64 -25.74
N ASN A 215 -12.91 12.24 -24.97
CA ASN A 215 -13.40 10.88 -24.79
C ASN A 215 -12.38 9.96 -24.11
N TYR A 216 -12.58 8.66 -24.29
CA TYR A 216 -11.73 7.64 -23.71
C TYR A 216 -10.31 7.72 -24.23
N SER A 217 -9.35 7.62 -23.32
CA SER A 217 -7.95 7.39 -23.62
C SER A 217 -7.37 6.35 -22.67
N ASP A 218 -6.44 5.59 -23.20
CA ASP A 218 -5.59 4.68 -22.44
C ASP A 218 -4.14 5.00 -22.82
N THR A 219 -3.52 5.84 -21.99
CA THR A 219 -2.14 6.25 -22.18
C THR A 219 -1.26 5.35 -21.35
N HIS A 220 -0.19 4.84 -21.95
CA HIS A 220 0.69 3.91 -21.28
C HIS A 220 2.16 4.23 -21.55
N THR A 221 3.03 3.80 -20.63
CA THR A 221 4.46 3.75 -20.92
C THR A 221 4.74 2.88 -22.14
N CYS A 222 5.89 3.04 -22.76
CA CYS A 222 6.20 2.35 -24.01
C CYS A 222 7.69 1.99 -24.09
N PRO A 223 8.16 1.30 -25.13
CA PRO A 223 9.58 1.06 -25.30
C PRO A 223 10.36 2.38 -25.52
N SER A 224 11.67 2.30 -25.75
CA SER A 224 12.58 3.46 -25.87
C SER A 224 12.24 4.52 -26.94
N ASN A 225 11.17 4.34 -27.72
CA ASN A 225 10.67 5.24 -28.76
C ASN A 225 9.35 5.94 -28.38
N CYS A 226 9.12 6.16 -27.08
CA CYS A 226 7.92 6.85 -26.60
C CYS A 226 7.72 8.25 -27.20
N PRO A 227 6.46 8.69 -27.36
CA PRO A 227 6.15 10.09 -27.60
C PRO A 227 6.79 10.98 -26.53
N THR A 228 7.11 12.21 -26.90
CA THR A 228 7.65 13.20 -25.96
C THR A 228 6.71 13.37 -24.77
N GLY A 229 7.26 13.31 -23.55
CA GLY A 229 6.50 13.46 -22.30
C GLY A 229 6.06 12.13 -21.69
N ILE A 230 6.17 11.00 -22.40
CA ILE A 230 5.81 9.66 -21.89
C ILE A 230 7.08 8.89 -21.51
N ASN A 231 7.06 8.23 -20.35
CA ASN A 231 8.14 7.39 -19.85
C ASN A 231 8.26 6.07 -20.60
N THR A 232 9.48 5.53 -20.55
CA THR A 232 9.73 4.17 -21.02
C THR A 232 9.19 3.13 -20.03
N ASP A 233 8.87 1.94 -20.53
CA ASP A 233 8.52 0.78 -19.73
C ASP A 233 9.62 0.48 -18.69
N HIS A 234 9.21 0.07 -17.50
CA HIS A 234 10.12 -0.20 -16.38
C HIS A 234 10.70 -1.61 -16.51
N VAL A 235 12.03 -1.73 -16.47
CA VAL A 235 12.71 -3.04 -16.45
C VAL A 235 13.04 -3.39 -15.01
N VAL A 236 12.48 -4.49 -14.52
CA VAL A 236 12.69 -4.97 -13.15
C VAL A 236 14.16 -5.31 -12.94
N THR A 237 14.76 -4.70 -11.93
CA THR A 237 16.14 -4.95 -11.53
C THR A 237 16.24 -6.11 -10.54
N ALA A 238 17.47 -6.60 -10.30
CA ALA A 238 17.73 -7.62 -9.28
C ALA A 238 17.33 -7.19 -7.86
N ALA A 239 17.36 -5.88 -7.58
CA ALA A 239 16.90 -5.33 -6.31
C ALA A 239 15.38 -5.24 -6.20
N GLU A 240 14.65 -5.39 -7.30
CA GLU A 240 13.18 -5.21 -7.39
C GLU A 240 12.42 -6.54 -7.57
N GLN A 241 13.13 -7.65 -7.76
CA GLN A 241 12.49 -8.97 -7.79
C GLN A 241 11.76 -9.28 -6.48
N GLY A 242 10.71 -10.09 -6.57
CA GLY A 242 9.86 -10.48 -5.44
C GLY A 242 8.38 -10.55 -5.81
N GLN A 243 7.55 -10.76 -4.80
CA GLN A 243 6.10 -10.71 -4.93
C GLN A 243 5.55 -9.34 -4.53
N VAL A 244 4.77 -8.72 -5.41
CA VAL A 244 3.96 -7.53 -5.10
C VAL A 244 2.85 -7.94 -4.16
N ILE A 245 2.76 -7.28 -3.00
CA ILE A 245 1.78 -7.60 -1.96
C ILE A 245 0.84 -6.44 -1.64
N ALA A 246 1.17 -5.24 -2.12
CA ALA A 246 0.32 -4.07 -2.05
C ALA A 246 0.72 -3.06 -3.12
N GLY A 247 -0.13 -2.06 -3.30
CA GLY A 247 0.19 -0.87 -4.07
C GLY A 247 -0.99 0.08 -4.08
N GLY A 248 -0.79 1.22 -4.74
CA GLY A 248 -1.83 2.22 -4.94
C GLY A 248 -1.38 3.18 -6.03
N GLY A 249 -2.34 3.81 -6.68
CA GLY A 249 -2.08 4.76 -7.74
C GLY A 249 -2.77 6.08 -7.51
N HIS A 250 -2.49 7.00 -8.42
CA HIS A 250 -3.05 8.33 -8.44
C HIS A 250 -3.34 8.73 -9.89
N VAL A 251 -4.53 9.27 -10.11
CA VAL A 251 -5.02 9.86 -11.36
C VAL A 251 -5.75 11.14 -11.02
N HIS A 252 -5.82 12.06 -11.97
CA HIS A 252 -6.58 13.30 -11.84
C HIS A 252 -8.04 13.09 -12.30
N ASP A 253 -8.80 14.17 -12.36
CA ASP A 253 -10.18 14.15 -12.83
C ASP A 253 -10.35 13.49 -14.20
N TYR A 254 -11.51 12.87 -14.39
CA TYR A 254 -11.82 11.98 -15.53
C TYR A 254 -11.01 10.68 -15.55
N GLY A 255 -10.07 10.50 -14.61
CA GLY A 255 -9.31 9.28 -14.42
C GLY A 255 -10.22 8.15 -13.99
N ILE A 256 -10.08 7.02 -14.67
CA ILE A 256 -10.78 5.77 -14.37
C ILE A 256 -9.87 4.94 -13.47
N ALA A 257 -8.69 4.58 -13.96
CA ALA A 257 -7.76 3.75 -13.23
C ALA A 257 -6.33 3.93 -13.73
N VAL A 258 -5.38 3.58 -12.87
CA VAL A 258 -3.98 3.35 -13.23
C VAL A 258 -3.58 1.94 -12.85
N SER A 259 -2.91 1.25 -13.77
CA SER A 259 -2.68 -0.19 -13.71
C SER A 259 -1.27 -0.53 -14.16
N ALA A 260 -0.68 -1.57 -13.58
CA ALA A 260 0.58 -2.13 -14.03
C ALA A 260 0.37 -3.50 -14.69
N TYR A 261 1.06 -3.71 -15.81
CA TYR A 261 1.03 -4.94 -16.58
C TYR A 261 2.44 -5.47 -16.80
N ASN A 262 2.66 -6.74 -16.51
CA ASN A 262 3.90 -7.43 -16.82
C ASN A 262 3.85 -7.91 -18.27
N LEU A 263 4.52 -7.18 -19.18
CA LEU A 263 4.57 -7.52 -20.61
C LEU A 263 5.28 -8.85 -20.86
N THR A 264 6.29 -9.17 -20.04
CA THR A 264 7.06 -10.42 -20.16
C THR A 264 6.19 -11.64 -19.85
N ARG A 265 5.31 -11.52 -18.85
CA ARG A 265 4.43 -12.61 -18.40
C ARG A 265 3.02 -12.57 -19.02
N GLY A 266 2.64 -11.46 -19.63
CA GLY A 266 1.31 -11.27 -20.19
C GLY A 266 0.19 -11.15 -19.13
N GLN A 267 0.50 -10.56 -17.96
CA GLN A 267 -0.38 -10.56 -16.80
C GLN A 267 -0.52 -9.15 -16.20
N TRP A 268 -1.73 -8.80 -15.77
CA TRP A 268 -1.95 -7.63 -14.91
C TRP A 268 -1.37 -7.87 -13.54
N ILE A 269 -0.73 -6.85 -12.97
CA ILE A 269 -0.04 -6.89 -11.68
C ILE A 269 -0.93 -6.26 -10.61
N CYS A 270 -1.33 -5.01 -10.85
CA CYS A 270 -2.15 -4.21 -9.96
C CYS A 270 -3.03 -3.28 -10.80
N THR A 271 -4.25 -3.04 -10.31
CA THR A 271 -5.11 -1.95 -10.76
C THR A 271 -5.60 -1.12 -9.58
N SER A 272 -5.39 0.19 -9.63
CA SER A 272 -5.88 1.18 -8.67
C SER A 272 -6.90 2.08 -9.36
N ALA A 273 -8.11 2.14 -8.80
CA ALA A 273 -9.28 2.73 -9.44
C ALA A 273 -9.73 4.02 -8.74
N GLY A 274 -10.16 5.01 -9.52
CA GLY A 274 -10.72 6.25 -9.01
C GLY A 274 -12.12 6.08 -8.44
N GLY A 275 -12.38 6.79 -7.34
CA GLY A 275 -13.71 6.93 -6.76
C GLY A 275 -14.11 8.40 -6.68
N TYR A 276 -15.38 8.67 -6.97
CA TYR A 276 -15.91 10.02 -7.10
C TYR A 276 -17.11 10.24 -6.19
N GLY A 277 -17.34 11.51 -5.84
CA GLY A 277 -18.54 11.93 -5.13
C GLY A 277 -19.83 11.66 -5.91
N THR A 278 -20.95 11.63 -5.19
CA THR A 278 -22.24 11.31 -5.79
C THR A 278 -22.65 12.38 -6.79
N GLY A 279 -22.85 11.95 -8.03
CA GLY A 279 -23.24 12.83 -9.10
C GLY A 279 -22.09 13.61 -9.72
N SER A 280 -20.82 13.42 -9.35
CA SER A 280 -19.67 14.07 -10.02
C SER A 280 -19.76 14.08 -11.55
N ARG A 281 -19.38 15.20 -12.18
CA ARG A 281 -19.29 15.33 -13.65
C ARG A 281 -18.04 14.65 -14.21
N TYR A 282 -17.06 14.37 -13.36
CA TYR A 282 -15.82 13.68 -13.71
C TYR A 282 -16.00 12.16 -13.64
N LEU A 283 -17.02 11.70 -12.91
CA LEU A 283 -17.46 10.31 -12.92
C LEU A 283 -18.06 9.95 -14.27
N GLN A 284 -17.25 9.33 -15.13
CA GLN A 284 -17.64 8.93 -16.48
C GLN A 284 -17.61 7.43 -16.61
N THR A 285 -18.64 6.84 -17.23
CA THR A 285 -18.65 5.39 -17.47
C THR A 285 -17.44 5.00 -18.30
N ASN A 286 -16.73 3.93 -17.91
CA ASN A 286 -15.71 3.31 -18.76
C ASN A 286 -16.42 2.76 -20.01
N PRO A 287 -16.16 3.29 -21.22
CA PRO A 287 -16.83 2.84 -22.43
C PRO A 287 -16.24 1.54 -22.99
N ASN A 288 -15.08 1.10 -22.50
CA ASN A 288 -14.46 -0.14 -22.93
C ASN A 288 -15.05 -1.36 -22.21
N PRO A 289 -15.05 -2.53 -22.86
CA PRO A 289 -15.32 -3.79 -22.17
C PRO A 289 -14.37 -3.91 -20.98
N PRO A 290 -14.89 -4.20 -19.78
CA PRO A 290 -14.05 -4.26 -18.60
C PRO A 290 -13.06 -5.41 -18.70
N ASP A 291 -11.81 -5.11 -18.39
CA ASP A 291 -10.76 -6.09 -18.17
C ASP A 291 -10.10 -5.81 -16.80
N PRO A 292 -9.17 -6.65 -16.32
CA PRO A 292 -8.56 -6.44 -15.02
C PRO A 292 -7.78 -5.12 -14.88
N GLY A 293 -7.22 -4.58 -15.96
CA GLY A 293 -6.55 -3.27 -16.00
C GLY A 293 -7.49 -2.09 -16.16
N HIS A 294 -8.69 -2.33 -16.69
CA HIS A 294 -9.73 -1.33 -16.97
C HIS A 294 -11.08 -1.75 -16.36
N PRO A 295 -11.19 -1.92 -15.04
CA PRO A 295 -12.37 -2.54 -14.46
C PRO A 295 -13.60 -1.63 -14.57
N ALA A 296 -14.77 -2.22 -14.78
CA ALA A 296 -16.03 -1.47 -14.83
C ALA A 296 -16.33 -0.75 -13.49
N SER A 297 -15.82 -1.29 -12.39
CA SER A 297 -15.96 -0.74 -11.03
C SER A 297 -15.15 0.52 -10.78
N ALA A 298 -14.24 0.91 -11.69
CA ALA A 298 -13.37 2.07 -11.55
C ALA A 298 -14.07 3.44 -11.68
N ASN A 299 -15.39 3.42 -11.56
CA ASN A 299 -16.28 4.57 -11.59
C ASN A 299 -17.39 4.35 -10.57
N SER A 300 -17.02 3.99 -9.33
CA SER A 300 -17.99 3.84 -8.26
C SER A 300 -18.19 5.18 -7.55
N GLN A 301 -19.46 5.51 -7.29
CA GLN A 301 -19.77 6.64 -6.41
C GLN A 301 -19.36 6.28 -5.00
N THR A 302 -18.26 6.87 -4.54
CA THR A 302 -17.75 6.72 -3.19
C THR A 302 -17.86 8.06 -2.51
N LEU A 303 -19.02 8.35 -1.91
CA LEU A 303 -19.13 9.55 -1.08
C LEU A 303 -18.36 9.31 0.22
N ILE A 304 -17.36 10.15 0.50
CA ILE A 304 -16.74 10.21 1.82
C ILE A 304 -17.16 11.53 2.48
N PRO A 305 -18.23 11.54 3.31
CA PRO A 305 -18.78 12.77 3.91
C PRO A 305 -17.76 13.62 4.68
N ALA A 306 -16.70 13.00 5.18
CA ALA A 306 -15.65 13.68 5.94
C ALA A 306 -14.69 14.52 5.07
N TYR A 307 -14.72 14.34 3.74
CA TYR A 307 -13.82 15.03 2.80
C TYR A 307 -14.47 16.31 2.24
N HIS A 308 -15.80 16.43 2.39
CA HIS A 308 -16.51 17.65 2.04
C HIS A 308 -16.25 18.75 3.08
N GLN A 309 -15.87 19.94 2.59
CA GLN A 309 -15.95 21.15 3.39
C GLN A 309 -17.41 21.40 3.80
N PRO A 310 -17.68 21.91 5.02
CA PRO A 310 -18.99 22.38 5.44
C PRO A 310 -19.34 23.70 4.73
N SER A 311 -19.37 23.70 3.39
CA SER A 311 -20.03 24.76 2.64
C SER A 311 -21.51 24.42 2.61
N SER A 312 -22.30 25.26 3.29
CA SER A 312 -23.75 25.24 3.18
C SER A 312 -24.17 26.43 2.31
N PRO A 313 -24.86 26.21 1.18
CA PRO A 313 -25.27 24.91 0.63
C PRO A 313 -24.12 24.20 -0.09
N PRO A 314 -24.16 22.84 -0.21
CA PRO A 314 -23.28 22.13 -1.14
C PRO A 314 -23.41 22.77 -2.53
N PRO A 315 -22.32 22.86 -3.31
CA PRO A 315 -22.35 23.48 -4.63
C PRO A 315 -23.52 22.87 -5.43
N PRO A 316 -24.34 23.71 -6.10
CA PRO A 316 -25.47 23.22 -6.87
C PRO A 316 -24.95 22.49 -8.11
N GLY A 317 -24.77 21.17 -8.02
CA GLY A 317 -24.49 20.31 -9.16
C GLY A 317 -23.34 19.32 -8.99
N PRO A 318 -23.01 18.62 -10.09
CA PRO A 318 -22.08 17.48 -10.18
C PRO A 318 -20.61 17.89 -10.07
N ALA A 319 -20.22 18.61 -9.01
CA ALA A 319 -18.94 19.33 -8.94
C ALA A 319 -17.82 18.57 -8.23
N ASP A 320 -18.07 17.36 -7.73
CA ASP A 320 -17.08 16.63 -6.94
C ASP A 320 -15.95 16.11 -7.85
N HIS A 321 -14.70 16.46 -7.55
CA HIS A 321 -13.47 15.89 -8.09
C HIS A 321 -13.30 14.42 -7.66
N ILE A 322 -12.21 13.78 -8.07
CA ILE A 322 -11.82 12.48 -7.53
C ILE A 322 -11.67 12.56 -6.00
N GLN A 323 -12.31 11.63 -5.28
CA GLN A 323 -12.43 11.62 -3.81
C GLN A 323 -11.65 10.49 -3.14
N ASN A 324 -11.32 9.43 -3.88
CA ASN A 324 -10.37 8.40 -3.44
C ASN A 324 -9.74 7.64 -4.61
N MET A 325 -8.69 6.90 -4.29
CA MET A 325 -8.20 5.79 -5.11
C MET A 325 -8.30 4.50 -4.31
N SER A 326 -8.70 3.42 -4.97
CA SER A 326 -8.67 2.10 -4.38
C SER A 326 -7.22 1.66 -4.18
N LEU A 327 -6.94 0.89 -3.12
CA LEU A 327 -5.73 0.08 -3.12
C LEU A 327 -5.72 -0.86 -4.33
N CYS A 328 -4.53 -1.23 -4.77
CA CYS A 328 -4.34 -2.18 -5.86
C CYS A 328 -5.14 -3.46 -5.64
N SER A 329 -5.94 -3.87 -6.63
CA SER A 329 -6.30 -5.28 -6.78
C SER A 329 -5.10 -6.01 -7.38
N VAL A 330 -4.28 -6.64 -6.53
CA VAL A 330 -3.07 -7.34 -6.97
C VAL A 330 -3.44 -8.70 -7.55
N SER A 331 -3.04 -8.95 -8.79
CA SER A 331 -3.26 -10.24 -9.47
C SER A 331 -2.07 -11.19 -9.18
N PRO A 332 -2.27 -12.43 -8.72
CA PRO A 332 -1.19 -13.30 -8.27
C PRO A 332 -0.20 -13.68 -9.34
N PRO A 333 -0.63 -14.13 -10.54
CA PRO A 333 0.33 -14.49 -11.57
C PRO A 333 1.15 -13.27 -12.01
N GLY A 334 0.56 -12.07 -11.98
CA GLY A 334 1.25 -10.84 -12.33
C GLY A 334 2.08 -10.24 -11.20
N SER A 335 1.77 -10.54 -9.94
CA SER A 335 2.47 -10.01 -8.77
C SER A 335 3.93 -10.45 -8.67
N ILE A 336 4.32 -11.49 -9.41
CA ILE A 336 5.66 -12.07 -9.44
C ILE A 336 6.52 -11.23 -10.39
N LEU A 337 7.47 -10.52 -9.81
CA LEU A 337 8.45 -9.72 -10.54
C LEU A 337 9.79 -10.44 -10.50
N CYS A 338 10.32 -10.71 -11.69
CA CYS A 338 11.66 -11.26 -11.86
C CYS A 338 12.57 -10.27 -12.58
N THR A 339 13.86 -10.35 -12.28
CA THR A 339 14.87 -9.54 -12.96
C THR A 339 14.73 -9.65 -14.49
N GLY A 340 14.63 -8.51 -15.17
CA GLY A 340 14.47 -8.43 -16.62
C GLY A 340 13.01 -8.46 -17.10
N ASP A 341 12.04 -8.64 -16.22
CA ASP A 341 10.64 -8.38 -16.56
C ASP A 341 10.44 -6.94 -17.01
N VAL A 342 9.53 -6.74 -17.95
CA VAL A 342 9.14 -5.41 -18.43
C VAL A 342 7.75 -5.08 -17.93
N ILE A 343 7.64 -4.03 -17.13
CA ILE A 343 6.38 -3.52 -16.59
C ILE A 343 5.95 -2.30 -17.38
N ARG A 344 4.70 -2.32 -17.84
CA ARG A 344 4.03 -1.17 -18.45
C ARG A 344 2.98 -0.61 -17.52
N VAL A 345 2.96 0.71 -17.37
CA VAL A 345 1.88 1.42 -16.68
C VAL A 345 0.85 1.85 -17.71
N TYR A 346 -0.42 1.62 -17.41
CA TYR A 346 -1.58 2.11 -18.15
C TYR A 346 -2.34 3.09 -17.28
N ALA A 347 -2.73 4.22 -17.83
CA ALA A 347 -3.57 5.21 -17.19
C ALA A 347 -4.76 5.50 -18.11
N SER A 348 -5.93 5.13 -17.62
CA SER A 348 -7.17 5.19 -18.38
C SER A 348 -8.02 6.37 -17.90
N TYR A 349 -8.57 7.09 -18.87
CA TYR A 349 -9.37 8.29 -18.67
C TYR A 349 -10.58 8.26 -19.57
N ASN A 350 -11.65 8.95 -19.19
CA ASN A 350 -12.75 9.27 -20.09
C ASN A 350 -13.14 10.75 -19.97
N ASN A 351 -12.49 11.57 -20.78
CA ASN A 351 -12.63 13.01 -20.75
C ASN A 351 -13.87 13.50 -21.52
N GLN A 352 -14.89 13.95 -20.81
CA GLN A 352 -16.13 14.48 -21.40
C GLN A 352 -16.21 16.02 -21.36
N SER A 353 -15.10 16.71 -21.11
CA SER A 353 -15.05 18.19 -21.02
C SER A 353 -15.27 18.91 -22.36
N GLY A 354 -15.09 18.20 -23.48
CA GLY A 354 -15.18 18.77 -24.83
C GLY A 354 -13.87 19.39 -25.34
N PHE A 355 -12.77 19.35 -24.58
CA PHE A 355 -11.43 19.75 -24.99
C PHE A 355 -10.35 18.84 -24.39
N PRO A 356 -9.13 18.78 -24.97
CA PRO A 356 -8.02 18.03 -24.38
C PRO A 356 -7.65 18.56 -22.98
N ILE A 357 -7.40 17.67 -22.04
CA ILE A 357 -6.99 17.97 -20.66
C ILE A 357 -5.47 17.82 -20.60
N THR A 358 -4.75 18.81 -20.08
CA THR A 358 -3.27 18.87 -20.13
C THR A 358 -2.59 18.40 -18.85
N ASP A 359 -3.37 18.27 -17.79
CA ASP A 359 -3.00 17.89 -16.44
C ASP A 359 -3.54 16.47 -16.14
N ALA A 360 -3.40 15.50 -17.06
CA ALA A 360 -3.72 14.11 -16.70
C ALA A 360 -2.50 13.47 -16.05
N MET A 361 -2.69 12.69 -14.98
CA MET A 361 -1.61 12.01 -14.27
C MET A 361 -1.81 10.49 -14.22
N GLY A 362 -0.74 9.72 -14.18
CA GLY A 362 -0.82 8.26 -14.12
C GLY A 362 0.37 7.68 -13.38
N ILE A 363 0.32 7.73 -12.05
CA ILE A 363 1.39 7.23 -11.20
C ILE A 363 0.90 6.04 -10.38
N LEU A 364 1.77 5.05 -10.21
CA LEU A 364 1.51 3.85 -9.44
C LEU A 364 2.71 3.54 -8.55
N SER A 365 2.45 3.16 -7.31
CA SER A 365 3.46 2.61 -6.40
C SER A 365 3.12 1.16 -6.10
N LEU A 366 4.11 0.26 -6.29
CA LEU A 366 4.03 -1.14 -5.92
C LEU A 366 4.89 -1.38 -4.68
N ALA A 367 4.41 -2.21 -3.74
CA ALA A 367 5.12 -2.57 -2.53
C ALA A 367 5.41 -4.07 -2.51
N LEU A 368 6.67 -4.39 -2.20
CA LEU A 368 7.20 -5.75 -2.13
C LEU A 368 8.00 -5.93 -0.84
N PRO A 369 8.18 -7.17 -0.34
CA PRO A 369 9.17 -7.45 0.70
C PRO A 369 10.58 -7.00 0.25
N ALA A 370 11.31 -6.33 1.13
CA ALA A 370 12.65 -5.83 0.84
C ALA A 370 13.66 -6.98 0.64
N ASN A 371 13.51 -8.03 1.46
CA ASN A 371 14.32 -9.25 1.43
C ASN A 371 13.41 -10.41 1.04
N PRO A 372 13.12 -10.60 -0.25
CA PRO A 372 12.37 -11.76 -0.69
C PRO A 372 13.20 -13.04 -0.46
N PRO A 373 12.60 -14.20 -0.13
CA PRO A 373 13.33 -15.44 0.16
C PRO A 373 14.26 -15.90 -0.98
N ASP A 374 15.53 -16.15 -0.67
CA ASP A 374 16.51 -16.73 -1.60
C ASP A 374 17.21 -17.86 -0.84
N ALA A 375 16.61 -19.04 -0.88
CA ALA A 375 17.01 -20.19 -0.09
C ALA A 375 18.43 -20.68 -0.45
N ASN A 376 18.78 -20.59 -1.72
CA ASN A 376 20.05 -21.09 -2.25
C ASN A 376 21.15 -20.02 -2.33
N THR A 377 20.83 -18.77 -2.01
CA THR A 377 21.74 -17.61 -1.94
C THR A 377 22.43 -17.27 -3.25
N ASN A 378 21.81 -17.57 -4.39
CA ASN A 378 22.37 -17.28 -5.71
C ASN A 378 22.05 -15.86 -6.22
N GLY A 379 21.26 -15.09 -5.46
CA GLY A 379 20.84 -13.74 -5.81
C GLY A 379 19.57 -13.66 -6.67
N VAL A 380 18.89 -14.79 -6.88
CA VAL A 380 17.58 -14.89 -7.53
C VAL A 380 16.55 -15.22 -6.46
N TRP A 381 15.44 -14.49 -6.46
CA TRP A 381 14.33 -14.81 -5.57
C TRP A 381 13.77 -16.19 -5.91
N ASP A 382 13.47 -17.01 -4.90
CA ASP A 382 13.00 -18.39 -5.08
C ASP A 382 11.81 -18.49 -6.06
N GLY A 383 10.85 -17.54 -6.00
CA GLY A 383 9.70 -17.51 -6.91
C GLY A 383 10.05 -17.28 -8.39
N CYS A 384 11.26 -16.78 -8.67
CA CYS A 384 11.82 -16.60 -10.02
C CYS A 384 12.69 -17.76 -10.49
N GLU A 385 12.92 -18.76 -9.64
CA GLU A 385 13.69 -19.93 -10.01
C GLU A 385 13.00 -20.73 -11.11
N THR A 386 13.81 -21.30 -12.00
CA THR A 386 13.32 -22.11 -13.13
C THR A 386 13.57 -23.60 -12.93
N SER A 387 14.30 -23.95 -11.88
CA SER A 387 14.65 -25.33 -11.53
C SER A 387 13.55 -25.97 -10.67
N THR A 388 13.52 -27.30 -10.66
CA THR A 388 12.79 -28.08 -9.64
C THR A 388 13.62 -28.21 -8.36
N GLN A 389 14.40 -27.17 -8.05
CA GLN A 389 15.22 -27.16 -6.85
C GLN A 389 14.32 -27.10 -5.64
N ASP A 390 14.67 -27.91 -4.65
CA ASP A 390 14.03 -28.05 -3.35
C ASP A 390 15.20 -28.05 -2.36
N THR A 391 15.45 -26.88 -1.77
CA THR A 391 16.68 -26.58 -1.05
C THR A 391 16.69 -27.25 0.32
N ASP A 392 15.54 -27.39 0.96
CA ASP A 392 15.42 -28.07 2.25
C ASP A 392 15.03 -29.54 2.14
N GLY A 393 14.62 -30.02 0.96
CA GLY A 393 14.30 -31.40 0.62
C GLY A 393 12.98 -31.89 1.22
N ASP A 394 12.04 -31.00 1.52
CA ASP A 394 10.71 -31.33 2.05
C ASP A 394 9.73 -31.86 0.98
N GLY A 395 10.16 -31.84 -0.29
CA GLY A 395 9.44 -32.29 -1.46
C GLY A 395 8.83 -31.16 -2.28
N TYR A 396 8.81 -29.91 -1.79
CA TYR A 396 8.31 -28.74 -2.49
C TYR A 396 9.45 -27.98 -3.16
N PRO A 397 9.32 -27.62 -4.45
CA PRO A 397 10.32 -26.78 -5.08
C PRO A 397 10.33 -25.36 -4.47
N ASP A 398 11.51 -24.77 -4.31
CA ASP A 398 11.72 -23.41 -3.76
C ASP A 398 10.79 -22.38 -4.43
N ARG A 399 10.56 -22.56 -5.73
CA ARG A 399 9.67 -21.73 -6.52
C ARG A 399 8.22 -21.77 -6.07
N VAL A 400 7.70 -22.95 -5.74
CA VAL A 400 6.33 -23.11 -5.21
C VAL A 400 6.25 -22.42 -3.85
N GLU A 401 7.19 -22.71 -2.99
CA GLU A 401 7.27 -22.18 -1.63
C GLU A 401 7.36 -20.66 -1.59
N GLY A 402 8.23 -20.09 -2.43
CA GLY A 402 8.36 -18.66 -2.62
C GLY A 402 7.04 -18.00 -3.07
N MET A 403 6.20 -18.70 -3.84
CA MET A 403 4.89 -18.18 -4.28
C MET A 403 3.78 -18.33 -3.25
N VAL A 404 3.78 -19.43 -2.47
CA VAL A 404 2.77 -19.68 -1.44
C VAL A 404 3.10 -19.04 -0.09
N GLY A 405 4.30 -18.46 0.01
CA GLY A 405 4.78 -17.72 1.18
C GLY A 405 5.33 -18.61 2.29
N THR A 406 5.89 -19.77 1.93
CA THR A 406 6.64 -20.63 2.86
C THR A 406 8.14 -20.45 2.74
N ALA A 407 8.89 -20.96 3.72
CA ALA A 407 10.33 -20.81 3.81
C ALA A 407 11.07 -21.96 3.13
N ALA A 408 11.51 -21.76 1.88
CA ALA A 408 12.17 -22.78 1.04
C ALA A 408 13.52 -23.33 1.54
N ASN A 409 14.02 -22.81 2.66
CA ASN A 409 15.23 -23.30 3.31
C ASN A 409 14.96 -23.96 4.67
N LEU A 410 13.69 -24.15 5.02
CA LEU A 410 13.26 -24.68 6.29
C LEU A 410 12.19 -25.74 6.09
N ARG A 411 12.63 -27.00 6.11
CA ARG A 411 11.78 -28.17 5.93
C ARG A 411 10.57 -28.21 6.87
N CYS A 412 10.74 -27.76 8.12
CA CYS A 412 9.70 -27.83 9.17
C CYS A 412 9.67 -26.62 10.09
N GLY A 413 8.47 -26.26 10.55
CA GLY A 413 8.23 -25.20 11.52
C GLY A 413 7.10 -24.27 11.11
N ALA A 414 7.02 -23.11 11.76
CA ALA A 414 6.02 -22.12 11.43
C ALA A 414 6.20 -21.60 10.00
N ASN A 415 5.16 -21.76 9.16
CA ASN A 415 5.16 -21.36 7.74
C ASN A 415 6.32 -21.93 6.92
N ALA A 416 6.75 -23.16 7.24
CA ALA A 416 7.86 -23.82 6.56
C ALA A 416 7.36 -24.79 5.49
N TRP A 417 6.52 -25.76 5.87
CA TRP A 417 6.04 -26.79 4.94
C TRP A 417 4.69 -26.39 4.30
N PRO A 418 4.55 -26.33 2.95
CA PRO A 418 3.31 -25.93 2.30
C PRO A 418 2.07 -26.74 2.69
N SER A 419 2.23 -28.05 2.90
CA SER A 419 1.13 -28.96 3.27
C SER A 419 0.62 -28.78 4.72
N ASP A 420 1.40 -28.16 5.60
CA ASP A 420 1.04 -27.89 7.01
C ASP A 420 0.62 -26.42 7.15
N ILE A 421 -0.59 -26.12 6.68
CA ILE A 421 -1.15 -24.77 6.57
C ILE A 421 -1.22 -24.11 7.94
N ASP A 422 -1.63 -24.84 8.98
CA ASP A 422 -1.77 -24.29 10.33
C ASP A 422 -0.51 -24.42 11.20
N SER A 423 0.58 -24.95 10.64
CA SER A 423 1.90 -25.07 11.26
C SER A 423 1.92 -25.91 12.53
N ASN A 424 1.11 -26.97 12.58
CA ASN A 424 1.02 -27.89 13.72
C ASN A 424 2.04 -29.06 13.64
N GLY A 425 2.79 -29.15 12.55
CA GLY A 425 3.82 -30.16 12.28
C GLY A 425 3.32 -31.40 11.53
N PHE A 426 2.05 -31.45 11.12
CA PHE A 426 1.42 -32.54 10.38
C PHE A 426 0.57 -32.00 9.24
N SER A 427 0.55 -32.73 8.11
CA SER A 427 -0.46 -32.51 7.07
C SER A 427 -1.68 -33.36 7.38
N ASP A 428 -2.77 -32.73 7.83
CA ASP A 428 -3.96 -33.45 8.26
C ASP A 428 -5.28 -32.87 7.71
N ILE A 429 -6.40 -33.31 8.28
CA ILE A 429 -7.73 -32.94 7.81
C ILE A 429 -8.04 -31.46 8.01
N THR A 430 -7.37 -30.81 8.96
CA THR A 430 -7.50 -29.38 9.25
C THR A 430 -6.91 -28.58 8.10
N ASP A 431 -5.71 -28.93 7.63
CA ASP A 431 -5.07 -28.32 6.45
C ASP A 431 -5.93 -28.51 5.20
N LEU A 432 -6.39 -29.74 4.99
CA LEU A 432 -7.25 -30.05 3.85
C LEU A 432 -8.58 -29.28 3.92
N THR A 433 -9.11 -29.04 5.12
CA THR A 433 -10.34 -28.23 5.30
C THR A 433 -10.09 -26.76 4.95
N PHE A 434 -8.94 -26.19 5.33
CA PHE A 434 -8.58 -24.83 4.94
C PHE A 434 -8.48 -24.68 3.41
N LEU A 435 -7.77 -25.59 2.75
CA LEU A 435 -7.61 -25.58 1.30
C LEU A 435 -8.95 -25.82 0.59
N THR A 436 -9.64 -26.92 0.91
CA THR A 436 -10.89 -27.29 0.22
C THR A 436 -12.04 -26.33 0.50
N GLY A 437 -12.01 -25.62 1.63
CA GLY A 437 -12.95 -24.52 1.91
C GLY A 437 -12.86 -23.37 0.91
N ASN A 438 -11.77 -23.29 0.14
CA ASN A 438 -11.56 -22.29 -0.91
C ASN A 438 -11.51 -22.90 -2.32
N PHE A 439 -11.81 -24.20 -2.49
CA PHE A 439 -11.77 -24.87 -3.77
C PHE A 439 -12.65 -24.17 -4.83
N GLY A 440 -12.11 -24.00 -6.04
CA GLY A 440 -12.77 -23.29 -7.13
C GLY A 440 -12.63 -21.77 -7.05
N SER A 441 -11.77 -21.26 -6.16
CA SER A 441 -11.53 -19.82 -6.02
C SER A 441 -10.25 -19.41 -6.73
N ALA A 442 -10.32 -18.31 -7.48
CA ALA A 442 -9.13 -17.60 -7.92
C ALA A 442 -8.44 -16.98 -6.70
N ILE A 443 -7.12 -16.87 -6.79
CA ILE A 443 -6.31 -16.10 -5.87
C ILE A 443 -6.13 -14.72 -6.53
N PRO A 444 -6.17 -13.60 -5.79
CA PRO A 444 -6.96 -13.38 -4.58
C PRO A 444 -8.47 -13.39 -4.90
N PRO A 445 -9.38 -13.38 -3.90
CA PRO A 445 -9.16 -13.11 -2.48
C PRO A 445 -8.70 -14.33 -1.66
N ALA A 446 -8.72 -15.53 -2.23
CA ALA A 446 -8.25 -16.70 -1.49
C ALA A 446 -6.74 -16.57 -1.15
N PRO A 447 -6.27 -17.11 -0.01
CA PRO A 447 -4.87 -17.04 0.37
C PRO A 447 -3.93 -17.77 -0.61
N TYR A 448 -2.80 -17.14 -0.94
CA TYR A 448 -1.71 -17.75 -1.74
C TYR A 448 -1.21 -19.07 -1.14
N ARG A 449 -1.29 -19.21 0.19
CA ARG A 449 -0.88 -20.40 0.92
C ARG A 449 -1.59 -21.68 0.47
N TYR A 450 -2.73 -21.57 -0.22
CA TYR A 450 -3.52 -22.72 -0.66
C TYR A 450 -3.22 -23.15 -2.11
N ASN A 451 -2.36 -22.43 -2.82
CA ASN A 451 -1.95 -22.66 -4.21
C ASN A 451 -0.70 -23.54 -4.32
N ILE A 452 -0.73 -24.70 -3.67
CA ILE A 452 0.46 -25.55 -3.50
C ILE A 452 0.69 -26.52 -4.67
N GLY A 453 -0.26 -26.60 -5.61
CA GLY A 453 -0.22 -27.41 -6.81
C GLY A 453 0.52 -26.74 -7.96
N GLY A 454 1.06 -27.55 -8.88
CA GLY A 454 1.78 -27.05 -10.05
C GLY A 454 3.21 -26.56 -9.77
N ASN A 455 3.96 -26.29 -10.85
CA ASN A 455 5.25 -25.60 -10.79
C ASN A 455 5.47 -24.86 -12.12
N PRO A 456 5.12 -23.55 -12.21
CA PRO A 456 4.64 -22.72 -11.11
C PRO A 456 3.18 -23.05 -10.73
N PRO A 457 2.76 -22.67 -9.52
CA PRO A 457 1.35 -22.54 -9.19
C PRO A 457 0.58 -21.66 -10.17
N ASP A 458 -0.69 -21.98 -10.40
CA ASP A 458 -1.51 -21.41 -11.48
C ASP A 458 -2.45 -20.27 -11.03
N ALA A 459 -2.43 -19.96 -9.74
CA ALA A 459 -3.23 -18.92 -9.07
C ALA A 459 -4.72 -19.26 -8.93
N PHE A 460 -5.06 -20.54 -8.92
CA PHE A 460 -6.42 -20.99 -8.74
C PHE A 460 -6.46 -22.24 -7.87
N ILE A 461 -7.28 -22.24 -6.82
CA ILE A 461 -7.34 -23.38 -5.91
C ILE A 461 -8.17 -24.47 -6.57
N ASP A 462 -7.52 -25.51 -7.06
CA ASP A 462 -8.14 -26.58 -7.82
C ASP A 462 -7.71 -27.99 -7.38
N ILE A 463 -7.97 -28.97 -8.25
CA ILE A 463 -7.70 -30.37 -7.96
C ILE A 463 -6.20 -30.67 -7.89
N THR A 464 -5.35 -29.86 -8.51
CA THR A 464 -3.90 -30.02 -8.45
C THR A 464 -3.36 -29.68 -7.06
N ASP A 465 -3.89 -28.64 -6.40
CA ASP A 465 -3.54 -28.30 -5.01
C ASP A 465 -4.04 -29.37 -4.03
N VAL A 466 -5.30 -29.78 -4.19
CA VAL A 466 -5.88 -30.87 -3.37
C VAL A 466 -5.08 -32.14 -3.54
N SER A 467 -4.76 -32.52 -4.79
CA SER A 467 -3.98 -33.73 -5.08
C SER A 467 -2.61 -33.66 -4.42
N ARG A 468 -1.98 -32.48 -4.48
CA ARG A 468 -0.67 -32.25 -3.87
C ARG A 468 -0.73 -32.39 -2.35
N MET A 469 -1.69 -31.75 -1.68
CA MET A 469 -1.89 -31.91 -0.23
C MET A 469 -2.18 -33.35 0.18
N THR A 470 -3.03 -34.04 -0.59
CA THR A 470 -3.39 -35.44 -0.29
C THR A 470 -2.23 -36.42 -0.45
N ALA A 471 -1.19 -36.06 -1.21
CA ALA A 471 0.02 -36.87 -1.31
C ALA A 471 0.83 -36.87 0.01
N ASP A 472 0.71 -35.80 0.79
CA ASP A 472 1.38 -35.63 2.09
C ASP A 472 0.46 -35.95 3.28
N PHE A 473 -0.82 -36.24 3.03
CA PHE A 473 -1.81 -36.40 4.08
C PHE A 473 -1.48 -37.53 5.07
N GLY A 474 -1.56 -37.21 6.35
CA GLY A 474 -1.27 -38.13 7.46
C GLY A 474 0.23 -38.29 7.73
N HIS A 475 1.10 -37.55 7.02
CA HIS A 475 2.53 -37.52 7.30
C HIS A 475 2.87 -36.38 8.28
N PRO A 476 3.73 -36.63 9.29
CA PRO A 476 4.42 -35.55 9.96
C PRO A 476 5.33 -34.84 8.95
N CYS A 477 5.69 -33.61 9.27
CA CYS A 477 6.70 -32.89 8.52
C CYS A 477 7.95 -33.77 8.27
N PRO A 478 8.48 -33.82 7.03
CA PRO A 478 9.58 -34.72 6.68
C PRO A 478 10.79 -34.51 7.62
N PRO A 479 11.49 -35.59 8.03
CA PRO A 479 12.59 -35.50 9.00
C PRO A 479 13.83 -34.77 8.48
#